data_AF-A0A8B7DAS0-F1
#
_entry.id   AF-A0A8B7DAS0-F1
#
_cell.length_a   1.000
_cell.length_b   1.000
_cell.length_c   1.000
_cell.angle_alpha   90.00
_cell.angle_beta   90.00
_cell.angle_gamma   90.00
#
_symmetry.space_group_name_H-M   'P 1'
#
loop_
_entity.id
_entity.type
_entity.pdbx_description
1 polymer ?
#
loop_
_entity_poly.entity_id
_entity_poly.type
_entity_poly.pdbx_seq_one_letter_code
_entity_poly.pdbx_strand_id
1 'polypeptide(L)'
;NLDIVVNHVSRNTHQSGLTLNNHEDVGQEVRNECEEVFNSIKKTFIQNKKKALVALVFIVLIFIIACVIGTLNNCHGKNVDSCKVDGGFSQWSAYSTCSVTCGNGLQKRERTCTNPVPSGGGKDCVGNLSETVKCNLDKCIGLTLGFSLQWNLLKRVACFQPKGDFPAQIQINQYGVLIGIKMMHLYGGTKCYNSSMGSRFGCFNDQSYFNLVVTDNNKVILFPSPNQEVTYIDGSKNYQYPGFLPTDKEVVFINFEYPTYFKVGDYISIWNFEDFNNFNEEDNSGEVCVNVYGAFN
;
A
#
# COMPACT_ATOMS: atom_id res chain seq x y z
N ASN A 1 -0.95 -24.19 10.88
CA ASN A 1 -0.41 -23.63 9.63
C ASN A 1 -1.29 -24.14 8.49
N LEU A 2 -2.46 -23.51 8.35
CA LEU A 2 -3.55 -23.93 7.45
C LEU A 2 -3.19 -23.62 5.98
N ASP A 3 -2.33 -22.62 5.78
CA ASP A 3 -1.90 -22.13 4.48
C ASP A 3 -0.98 -23.10 3.74
N ILE A 4 -0.24 -23.97 4.45
CA ILE A 4 0.59 -25.02 3.84
C ILE A 4 -0.29 -26.14 3.24
N VAL A 5 -1.43 -26.45 3.87
CA VAL A 5 -2.34 -27.52 3.45
C VAL A 5 -3.18 -27.06 2.25
N VAL A 6 -3.70 -25.83 2.29
CA VAL A 6 -4.44 -25.22 1.17
C VAL A 6 -3.54 -25.11 -0.08
N ASN A 7 -2.27 -24.71 0.09
CA ASN A 7 -1.31 -24.61 -1.01
C ASN A 7 -0.79 -25.96 -1.54
N HIS A 8 -0.98 -27.06 -0.81
CA HIS A 8 -0.64 -28.41 -1.28
C HIS A 8 -1.81 -29.00 -2.09
N VAL A 9 -3.05 -28.80 -1.63
CA VAL A 9 -4.26 -29.25 -2.36
C VAL A 9 -4.43 -28.49 -3.68
N SER A 10 -4.20 -27.17 -3.68
CA SER A 10 -4.33 -26.35 -4.90
C SER A 10 -3.27 -26.63 -5.97
N ARG A 11 -2.12 -27.21 -5.60
CA ARG A 11 -1.04 -27.56 -6.55
C ARG A 11 -1.23 -28.92 -7.22
N ASN A 12 -1.82 -29.90 -6.52
CA ASN A 12 -2.01 -31.24 -7.07
C ASN A 12 -3.21 -31.31 -8.05
N THR A 13 -4.19 -30.43 -7.92
CA THR A 13 -5.33 -30.32 -8.87
C THR A 13 -4.94 -29.74 -10.24
N HIS A 14 -3.75 -29.13 -10.37
CA HIS A 14 -3.28 -28.54 -11.64
C HIS A 14 -2.34 -29.45 -12.44
N GLN A 15 -1.85 -30.55 -11.86
CA GLN A 15 -0.88 -31.46 -12.52
C GLN A 15 -1.50 -32.72 -13.15
N SER A 16 -2.73 -33.06 -12.81
CA SER A 16 -3.48 -34.12 -13.49
C SER A 16 -4.19 -33.53 -14.70
N GLY A 17 -3.55 -33.56 -15.87
CA GLY A 17 -4.17 -33.26 -17.16
C GLY A 17 -5.27 -34.26 -17.54
N LEU A 18 -6.31 -34.38 -16.72
CA LEU A 18 -7.44 -35.28 -16.90
C LEU A 18 -8.59 -34.51 -17.55
N THR A 19 -8.62 -34.52 -18.87
CA THR A 19 -9.89 -34.41 -19.60
C THR A 19 -10.65 -35.71 -19.39
N LEU A 20 -11.51 -35.77 -18.37
CA LEU A 20 -12.41 -36.90 -18.13
C LEU A 20 -13.85 -36.46 -18.45
N ASN A 21 -14.36 -36.98 -19.56
CA ASN A 21 -15.61 -36.55 -20.20
C ASN A 21 -16.88 -37.19 -19.61
N ASN A 22 -16.92 -37.65 -18.37
CA ASN A 22 -18.15 -38.14 -17.73
C ASN A 22 -18.12 -37.92 -16.21
N HIS A 23 -19.14 -37.25 -15.68
CA HIS A 23 -19.21 -36.71 -14.31
C HIS A 23 -19.62 -37.73 -13.22
N GLU A 24 -19.91 -38.99 -13.57
CA GLU A 24 -20.23 -40.05 -12.59
C GLU A 24 -18.98 -40.68 -11.96
N ASP A 25 -17.85 -40.70 -12.67
CA ASP A 25 -16.62 -41.35 -12.17
C ASP A 25 -15.87 -40.48 -11.14
N VAL A 26 -15.84 -39.16 -11.32
CA VAL A 26 -15.12 -38.21 -10.44
C VAL A 26 -15.71 -38.17 -9.02
N GLY A 27 -17.04 -38.27 -8.91
CA GLY A 27 -17.74 -38.27 -7.62
C GLY A 27 -17.53 -39.56 -6.82
N GLN A 28 -17.19 -40.65 -7.49
CA GLN A 28 -16.91 -41.94 -6.86
C GLN A 28 -15.42 -42.05 -6.47
N GLU A 29 -14.52 -41.54 -7.30
CA GLU A 29 -13.07 -41.55 -7.05
C GLU A 29 -12.69 -40.66 -5.86
N VAL A 30 -13.23 -39.44 -5.80
CA VAL A 30 -13.04 -38.51 -4.66
C VAL A 30 -13.66 -39.08 -3.37
N ARG A 31 -14.79 -39.80 -3.48
CA ARG A 31 -15.45 -40.45 -2.34
C ARG A 31 -14.61 -41.62 -1.82
N ASN A 32 -13.99 -42.40 -2.70
CA ASN A 32 -13.11 -43.51 -2.34
C ASN A 32 -11.80 -43.02 -1.68
N GLU A 33 -11.18 -41.96 -2.22
CA GLU A 33 -10.00 -41.35 -1.59
C GLU A 33 -10.33 -40.72 -0.22
N CYS A 34 -11.48 -40.04 -0.10
CA CYS A 34 -11.94 -39.53 1.19
C CYS A 34 -12.21 -40.65 2.22
N GLU A 35 -12.77 -41.80 1.78
CA GLU A 35 -12.97 -42.95 2.66
C GLU A 35 -11.66 -43.61 3.08
N GLU A 36 -10.65 -43.69 2.21
CA GLU A 36 -9.32 -44.20 2.58
C GLU A 36 -8.63 -43.31 3.60
N VAL A 37 -8.67 -41.98 3.41
CA VAL A 37 -8.12 -41.01 4.36
C VAL A 37 -8.86 -41.08 5.69
N PHE A 38 -10.20 -41.18 5.67
CA PHE A 38 -11.01 -41.36 6.87
C PHE A 38 -10.67 -42.64 7.64
N ASN A 39 -10.52 -43.77 6.93
CA ASN A 39 -10.20 -45.06 7.53
C ASN A 39 -8.74 -45.13 8.05
N SER A 40 -7.80 -44.44 7.39
CA SER A 40 -6.42 -44.29 7.85
C SER A 40 -6.35 -43.48 9.15
N ILE A 41 -7.05 -42.34 9.21
CA ILE A 41 -7.16 -41.49 10.41
C ILE A 41 -7.85 -42.26 11.55
N LYS A 42 -8.90 -43.05 11.25
CA LYS A 42 -9.60 -43.90 12.22
C LYS A 42 -8.70 -44.99 12.83
N LYS A 43 -7.77 -45.57 12.05
CA LYS A 43 -6.76 -46.53 12.55
C LYS A 43 -5.73 -45.86 13.46
N THR A 44 -5.22 -44.69 13.09
CA THR A 44 -4.29 -43.91 13.93
C THR A 44 -4.95 -43.41 15.23
N PHE A 45 -6.26 -43.21 15.22
CA PHE A 45 -7.09 -42.74 16.33
C PHE A 45 -7.32 -43.77 17.44
N ILE A 46 -7.47 -45.06 17.10
CA ILE A 46 -7.66 -46.14 18.10
C ILE A 46 -6.45 -46.27 19.05
N GLN A 47 -5.26 -45.81 18.63
CA GLN A 47 -4.03 -45.92 19.40
C GLN A 47 -3.74 -44.75 20.37
N ASN A 48 -4.36 -43.57 20.23
CA ASN A 48 -3.97 -42.38 20.99
C ASN A 48 -5.14 -41.70 21.75
N LYS A 49 -5.34 -42.10 23.01
CA LYS A 49 -6.39 -41.64 23.96
C LYS A 49 -6.25 -40.17 24.42
N LYS A 50 -6.29 -39.15 23.56
CA LYS A 50 -6.32 -37.72 23.97
C LYS A 50 -7.66 -37.03 23.65
N LYS A 51 -8.62 -37.10 24.57
CA LYS A 51 -10.05 -36.74 24.37
C LYS A 51 -10.36 -35.26 24.06
N ALA A 52 -9.52 -34.29 24.44
CA ALA A 52 -9.83 -32.85 24.28
C ALA A 52 -9.51 -32.29 22.88
N LEU A 53 -8.38 -32.68 22.29
CA LEU A 53 -8.03 -32.31 20.91
C LEU A 53 -8.98 -32.97 19.90
N VAL A 54 -9.49 -34.16 20.25
CA VAL A 54 -10.48 -34.93 19.47
C VAL A 54 -11.78 -34.18 19.30
N ALA A 55 -12.33 -33.58 20.36
CA ALA A 55 -13.55 -32.79 20.26
C ALA A 55 -13.37 -31.58 19.32
N LEU A 56 -12.21 -30.92 19.40
CA LEU A 56 -11.90 -29.74 18.60
C LEU A 56 -11.72 -30.08 17.11
N VAL A 57 -11.04 -31.20 16.81
CA VAL A 57 -10.88 -31.70 15.44
C VAL A 57 -12.22 -32.18 14.86
N PHE A 58 -13.08 -32.84 15.65
CA PHE A 58 -14.42 -33.24 15.22
C PHE A 58 -15.31 -32.03 14.94
N ILE A 59 -15.27 -30.98 15.77
CA ILE A 59 -16.02 -29.75 15.53
C ILE A 59 -15.55 -29.11 14.21
N VAL A 60 -14.23 -29.00 13.99
CA VAL A 60 -13.67 -28.46 12.74
C VAL A 60 -14.04 -29.32 11.53
N LEU A 61 -14.00 -30.65 11.63
CA LEU A 61 -14.45 -31.56 10.57
C LEU A 61 -15.95 -31.44 10.29
N ILE A 62 -16.79 -31.29 11.32
CA ILE A 62 -18.24 -31.07 11.14
C ILE A 62 -18.48 -29.72 10.44
N PHE A 63 -17.73 -28.67 10.78
CA PHE A 63 -17.78 -27.39 10.07
C PHE A 63 -17.32 -27.50 8.61
N ILE A 64 -16.25 -28.26 8.34
CA ILE A 64 -15.77 -28.51 6.97
C ILE A 64 -16.80 -29.32 6.19
N ILE A 65 -17.35 -30.40 6.76
CA ILE A 65 -18.38 -31.24 6.14
C ILE A 65 -19.66 -30.43 5.90
N ALA A 66 -20.09 -29.60 6.85
CA ALA A 66 -21.24 -28.71 6.67
C ALA A 66 -20.99 -27.64 5.61
N CYS A 67 -19.75 -27.13 5.50
CA CYS A 67 -19.33 -26.20 4.44
C CYS A 67 -19.37 -26.88 3.06
N VAL A 68 -18.81 -28.10 2.96
CA VAL A 68 -18.78 -28.90 1.73
C VAL A 68 -20.20 -29.32 1.30
N ILE A 69 -21.06 -29.72 2.24
CA ILE A 69 -22.48 -30.03 1.98
C ILE A 69 -23.25 -28.75 1.62
N GLY A 70 -22.96 -27.62 2.29
CA GLY A 70 -23.52 -26.31 1.95
C GLY A 70 -23.18 -25.86 0.53
N THR A 71 -21.97 -26.18 0.04
CA THR A 71 -21.58 -25.95 -1.36
C THR A 71 -22.19 -26.95 -2.35
N LEU A 72 -22.65 -28.13 -1.90
CA LEU A 72 -23.29 -29.15 -2.73
C LEU A 72 -24.80 -28.93 -2.94
N ASN A 73 -25.45 -28.11 -2.12
CA ASN A 73 -26.92 -28.04 -2.09
C ASN A 73 -27.57 -26.96 -2.98
N ASN A 74 -26.81 -26.15 -3.71
CA ASN A 74 -27.42 -25.10 -4.54
C ASN A 74 -27.48 -25.37 -6.06
N CYS A 75 -27.01 -26.53 -6.53
CA CYS A 75 -26.96 -26.82 -7.97
C CYS A 75 -27.25 -28.28 -8.36
N HIS A 76 -28.11 -28.98 -7.61
CA HIS A 76 -28.56 -30.30 -8.04
C HIS A 76 -29.66 -30.16 -9.11
N GLY A 77 -29.31 -30.33 -10.39
CA GLY A 77 -30.28 -30.61 -11.46
C GLY A 77 -30.38 -29.61 -12.63
N LYS A 78 -29.42 -28.71 -12.86
CA LYS A 78 -29.39 -27.87 -14.07
C LYS A 78 -28.01 -27.87 -14.74
N ASN A 79 -27.99 -27.67 -16.05
CA ASN A 79 -26.79 -27.56 -16.90
C ASN A 79 -25.76 -26.62 -16.25
N VAL A 80 -24.46 -26.96 -16.27
CA VAL A 80 -23.38 -26.26 -15.53
C VAL A 80 -23.35 -24.73 -15.79
N ASP A 81 -23.76 -24.29 -16.98
CA ASP A 81 -23.88 -22.86 -17.31
C ASP A 81 -24.98 -22.12 -16.52
N SER A 82 -25.98 -22.83 -16.00
CA SER A 82 -27.09 -22.26 -15.22
C SER A 82 -26.73 -21.97 -13.75
N CYS A 83 -25.52 -22.34 -13.31
CA CYS A 83 -25.05 -22.16 -11.93
C CYS A 83 -23.96 -21.09 -11.77
N LYS A 84 -23.63 -20.40 -12.87
CA LYS A 84 -22.71 -19.27 -12.86
C LYS A 84 -23.37 -18.08 -12.18
N VAL A 85 -22.74 -17.58 -11.12
CA VAL A 85 -23.09 -16.32 -10.48
C VAL A 85 -21.89 -15.41 -10.65
N ASP A 86 -22.06 -14.38 -11.47
CA ASP A 86 -21.06 -13.32 -11.59
C ASP A 86 -21.05 -12.48 -10.31
N GLY A 87 -19.86 -12.07 -9.89
CA GLY A 87 -19.64 -11.23 -8.72
C GLY A 87 -20.24 -9.85 -8.87
N GLY A 88 -20.82 -9.36 -7.78
CA GLY A 88 -21.31 -8.00 -7.66
C GLY A 88 -20.65 -7.26 -6.51
N PHE A 89 -20.40 -5.95 -6.72
CA PHE A 89 -19.84 -5.10 -5.68
C PHE A 89 -20.85 -4.89 -4.53
N SER A 90 -20.37 -4.94 -3.30
CA SER A 90 -21.07 -4.43 -2.13
C SER A 90 -21.25 -2.91 -2.26
N GLN A 91 -22.11 -2.35 -1.42
CA GLN A 91 -22.10 -0.90 -1.20
C GLN A 91 -20.72 -0.46 -0.69
N TRP A 92 -20.37 0.79 -1.00
CA TRP A 92 -19.19 1.42 -0.42
C TRP A 92 -19.37 1.59 1.10
N SER A 93 -18.29 1.45 1.85
CA SER A 93 -18.21 1.88 3.24
C SER A 93 -18.40 3.40 3.34
N ALA A 94 -18.63 3.88 4.57
CA ALA A 94 -18.39 5.28 4.87
C ALA A 94 -16.91 5.63 4.62
N TYR A 95 -16.63 6.91 4.34
CA TYR A 95 -15.26 7.40 4.33
C TYR A 95 -14.64 7.29 5.73
N SER A 96 -13.35 6.97 5.78
CA SER A 96 -12.53 7.09 6.99
C SER A 96 -12.50 8.53 7.47
N THR A 97 -12.03 8.74 8.70
CA THR A 97 -11.60 10.08 9.13
C THR A 97 -10.51 10.61 8.20
N CYS A 98 -10.44 11.94 8.09
CA CYS A 98 -9.36 12.59 7.36
C CYS A 98 -8.01 12.21 7.99
N SER A 99 -7.01 12.01 7.16
CA SER A 99 -5.66 11.60 7.58
C SER A 99 -4.91 12.67 8.38
N VAL A 100 -5.47 13.87 8.45
CA VAL A 100 -4.95 15.02 9.18
C VAL A 100 -6.08 15.59 10.04
N THR A 101 -5.71 16.32 11.08
CA THR A 101 -6.66 17.04 11.94
C THR A 101 -6.89 18.49 11.51
N CYS A 102 -6.11 18.98 10.53
CA CYS A 102 -6.20 20.32 9.96
C CYS A 102 -5.65 20.36 8.52
N GLY A 103 -6.08 21.35 7.74
CA GLY A 103 -5.66 21.58 6.37
C GLY A 103 -6.07 20.47 5.40
N ASN A 104 -5.31 20.32 4.32
CA ASN A 104 -5.56 19.28 3.33
C ASN A 104 -5.04 17.92 3.80
N GLY A 105 -5.86 16.89 3.64
CA GLY A 105 -5.51 15.50 3.87
C GLY A 105 -6.30 14.56 2.97
N LEU A 106 -6.35 13.28 3.34
CA LEU A 106 -7.01 12.24 2.56
C LEU A 106 -7.95 11.40 3.42
N GLN A 107 -9.01 10.91 2.79
CA GLN A 107 -9.94 9.95 3.38
C GLN A 107 -10.21 8.82 2.39
N LYS A 108 -10.46 7.62 2.91
CA LYS A 108 -10.57 6.38 2.12
C LYS A 108 -11.92 5.72 2.36
N ARG A 109 -12.48 5.08 1.34
CA ARG A 109 -13.60 4.13 1.47
C ARG A 109 -13.33 2.87 0.68
N GLU A 110 -13.99 1.78 1.08
CA GLU A 110 -13.78 0.44 0.52
C GLU A 110 -15.09 -0.25 0.18
N ARG A 111 -15.03 -1.23 -0.72
CA ARG A 111 -16.12 -2.15 -1.07
C ARG A 111 -15.56 -3.53 -1.38
N THR A 112 -16.41 -4.55 -1.40
CA THR A 112 -16.01 -5.95 -1.63
C THR A 112 -16.81 -6.58 -2.76
N CYS A 113 -16.29 -7.65 -3.39
CA CYS A 113 -17.04 -8.41 -4.41
C CYS A 113 -17.88 -9.51 -3.76
N THR A 114 -18.89 -9.13 -2.98
CA THR A 114 -19.66 -10.05 -2.14
C THR A 114 -21.17 -9.95 -2.32
N ASN A 115 -21.63 -9.12 -3.26
CA ASN A 115 -23.06 -8.84 -3.46
C ASN A 115 -23.48 -9.00 -4.94
N PRO A 116 -23.55 -10.24 -5.45
CA PRO A 116 -23.25 -11.52 -4.79
C PRO A 116 -21.76 -11.91 -4.89
N VAL A 117 -21.34 -12.93 -4.13
CA VAL A 117 -20.01 -13.56 -4.26
C VAL A 117 -19.96 -14.37 -5.57
N PRO A 118 -18.91 -14.27 -6.39
CA PRO A 118 -18.77 -15.10 -7.59
C PRO A 118 -18.78 -16.60 -7.27
N SER A 119 -19.54 -17.39 -8.03
CA SER A 119 -19.57 -18.86 -7.86
C SER A 119 -19.85 -19.60 -9.16
N GLY A 120 -19.58 -20.92 -9.20
CA GLY A 120 -19.91 -21.78 -10.34
C GLY A 120 -19.17 -21.42 -11.63
N GLY A 121 -18.00 -20.77 -11.55
CA GLY A 121 -17.26 -20.26 -12.71
C GLY A 121 -17.78 -18.92 -13.26
N GLY A 122 -18.57 -18.18 -12.48
CA GLY A 122 -18.92 -16.79 -12.78
C GLY A 122 -17.72 -15.84 -12.68
N LYS A 123 -17.84 -14.68 -13.32
CA LYS A 123 -16.78 -13.67 -13.41
C LYS A 123 -16.61 -12.92 -12.08
N ASP A 124 -15.38 -12.52 -11.78
CA ASP A 124 -15.09 -11.62 -10.66
C ASP A 124 -15.50 -10.17 -10.97
N CYS A 125 -15.61 -9.34 -9.94
CA CYS A 125 -15.92 -7.92 -10.09
C CYS A 125 -14.77 -7.19 -10.79
N VAL A 126 -15.10 -6.42 -11.83
CA VAL A 126 -14.11 -5.60 -12.54
C VAL A 126 -14.21 -4.15 -12.05
N GLY A 127 -13.18 -3.68 -11.34
CA GLY A 127 -13.06 -2.30 -10.88
C GLY A 127 -12.41 -2.17 -9.50
N ASN A 128 -12.24 -0.93 -9.03
CA ASN A 128 -11.51 -0.66 -7.80
C ASN A 128 -12.30 -1.10 -6.55
N LEU A 129 -11.61 -1.78 -5.62
CA LEU A 129 -12.14 -2.16 -4.31
C LEU A 129 -11.96 -1.04 -3.27
N SER A 130 -11.16 -0.02 -3.59
CA SER A 130 -10.84 1.10 -2.71
C SER A 130 -10.90 2.40 -3.49
N GLU A 131 -11.28 3.47 -2.81
CA GLU A 131 -11.23 4.84 -3.33
C GLU A 131 -10.63 5.77 -2.26
N THR A 132 -9.69 6.62 -2.69
CA THR A 132 -9.06 7.65 -1.87
C THR A 132 -9.42 9.02 -2.44
N VAL A 133 -9.87 9.94 -1.59
CA VAL A 133 -10.24 11.30 -1.99
C VAL A 133 -9.65 12.34 -1.04
N LYS A 134 -9.52 13.57 -1.52
CA LYS A 134 -9.08 14.72 -0.72
C LYS A 134 -10.14 15.09 0.32
N CYS A 135 -9.71 15.40 1.53
CA CYS A 135 -10.49 16.10 2.54
C CYS A 135 -9.80 17.43 2.86
N ASN A 136 -10.60 18.49 2.98
CA ASN A 136 -10.13 19.83 3.29
C ASN A 136 -10.72 20.25 4.64
N LEU A 137 -9.87 20.33 5.65
CA LEU A 137 -10.21 20.80 6.98
C LEU A 137 -9.75 22.26 7.18
N ASP A 138 -10.11 22.84 8.31
CA ASP A 138 -9.66 24.18 8.70
C ASP A 138 -8.13 24.26 8.68
N LYS A 139 -7.61 25.41 8.22
CA LYS A 139 -6.18 25.63 8.04
C LYS A 139 -5.41 25.29 9.33
N CYS A 140 -4.32 24.54 9.19
CA CYS A 140 -3.43 24.27 10.32
C CYS A 140 -2.95 25.59 10.92
N ILE A 141 -3.12 25.72 12.24
CA ILE A 141 -2.57 26.83 13.03
C ILE A 141 -1.09 26.54 13.27
N GLY A 142 -0.30 26.53 12.19
CA GLY A 142 1.15 26.54 12.27
C GLY A 142 1.59 27.97 12.56
N LEU A 143 1.93 28.26 13.82
CA LEU A 143 2.58 29.50 14.30
C LEU A 143 2.19 30.77 13.51
N THR A 144 0.92 31.17 13.58
CA THR A 144 0.50 32.56 13.32
C THR A 144 0.85 33.46 14.50
N LEU A 145 2.04 33.30 15.09
CA LEU A 145 2.61 34.30 16.00
C LEU A 145 3.26 35.40 15.17
N GLY A 146 2.49 36.10 14.32
CA GLY A 146 2.88 37.38 13.70
C GLY A 146 4.14 37.44 12.82
N PHE A 147 4.95 36.39 12.70
CA PHE A 147 6.14 36.35 11.86
C PHE A 147 5.80 35.75 10.51
N SER A 148 5.70 36.60 9.48
CA SER A 148 5.76 36.12 8.10
C SER A 148 7.16 35.56 7.85
N LEU A 149 7.29 34.25 7.65
CA LEU A 149 8.55 33.66 7.20
C LEU A 149 9.00 34.36 5.90
N GLN A 150 10.21 34.91 5.90
CA GLN A 150 10.82 35.42 4.67
C GLN A 150 11.40 34.27 3.87
N TRP A 151 10.90 34.10 2.66
CA TRP A 151 11.31 33.05 1.74
C TRP A 151 12.33 33.58 0.74
N ASN A 152 13.58 33.13 0.83
CA ASN A 152 14.63 33.42 -0.14
C ASN A 152 14.66 32.34 -1.21
N LEU A 153 14.72 32.74 -2.49
CA LEU A 153 14.92 31.78 -3.58
C LEU A 153 16.35 31.22 -3.48
N LEU A 154 16.46 29.91 -3.26
CA LEU A 154 17.76 29.23 -3.17
C LEU A 154 18.20 28.68 -4.51
N LYS A 155 17.29 28.03 -5.25
CA LYS A 155 17.59 27.50 -6.59
C LYS A 155 16.36 27.56 -7.48
N ARG A 156 16.57 28.08 -8.70
CA ARG A 156 15.61 27.92 -9.79
C ARG A 156 15.86 26.57 -10.46
N VAL A 157 14.79 25.85 -10.77
CA VAL A 157 14.85 24.58 -11.49
C VAL A 157 15.83 23.60 -10.83
N ALA A 158 15.48 23.14 -9.63
CA ALA A 158 16.16 22.06 -8.95
C ALA A 158 15.44 20.75 -9.29
N CYS A 159 16.15 19.80 -9.92
CA CYS A 159 15.57 18.54 -10.38
C CYS A 159 16.16 17.36 -9.62
N PHE A 160 15.32 16.40 -9.25
CA PHE A 160 15.70 15.14 -8.61
C PHE A 160 14.97 13.97 -9.26
N GLN A 161 15.58 12.79 -9.20
CA GLN A 161 15.04 11.56 -9.77
C GLN A 161 14.87 10.49 -8.67
N PRO A 162 14.09 9.43 -8.93
CA PRO A 162 13.87 8.35 -7.97
C PRO A 162 14.88 7.20 -8.11
N LYS A 163 16.00 7.43 -8.83
CA LYS A 163 17.08 6.46 -8.99
C LYS A 163 18.40 7.10 -9.42
N GLY A 164 19.49 6.38 -9.19
CA GLY A 164 20.80 6.64 -9.78
C GLY A 164 21.60 7.71 -9.05
N ASP A 165 21.38 7.88 -7.74
CA ASP A 165 22.03 8.87 -6.89
C ASP A 165 21.88 10.30 -7.47
N PHE A 166 20.66 10.67 -7.86
CA PHE A 166 20.39 11.93 -8.57
C PHE A 166 19.52 12.89 -7.74
N PRO A 167 20.08 13.49 -6.67
CA PRO A 167 19.41 14.51 -5.89
C PRO A 167 19.42 15.87 -6.58
N ALA A 168 18.45 16.69 -6.19
CA ALA A 168 18.55 18.12 -6.40
C ALA A 168 19.49 18.70 -5.33
N GLN A 169 20.75 18.97 -5.69
CA GLN A 169 21.69 19.70 -4.83
C GLN A 169 21.49 21.21 -4.93
N ILE A 170 21.36 21.89 -3.79
CA ILE A 170 21.15 23.33 -3.67
C ILE A 170 22.23 23.92 -2.78
N GLN A 171 23.08 24.77 -3.37
CA GLN A 171 24.09 25.51 -2.63
C GLN A 171 23.45 26.63 -1.83
N ILE A 172 23.85 26.77 -0.57
CA ILE A 172 23.43 27.81 0.35
C ILE A 172 24.41 28.99 0.23
N ASN A 173 23.87 30.17 -0.10
CA ASN A 173 24.64 31.40 -0.33
C ASN A 173 24.50 32.40 0.83
N GLN A 174 24.12 31.93 2.00
CA GLN A 174 23.93 32.76 3.19
C GLN A 174 24.26 31.97 4.46
N TYR A 175 24.39 32.69 5.57
CA TYR A 175 24.53 32.10 6.90
C TYR A 175 23.17 32.04 7.60
N GLY A 176 22.99 31.08 8.50
CA GLY A 176 21.81 31.03 9.39
C GLY A 176 21.29 29.62 9.64
N VAL A 177 20.28 29.52 10.49
CA VAL A 177 19.59 28.26 10.76
C VAL A 177 18.45 28.10 9.77
N LEU A 178 18.44 27.00 9.02
CA LEU A 178 17.31 26.71 8.11
C LEU A 178 16.09 26.29 8.94
N ILE A 179 15.03 27.07 8.86
CA ILE A 179 13.78 26.84 9.62
C ILE A 179 12.60 26.44 8.74
N GLY A 180 12.77 26.48 7.42
CA GLY A 180 11.71 26.09 6.50
C GLY A 180 12.21 25.93 5.07
N ILE A 181 11.59 25.00 4.34
CA ILE A 181 11.77 24.83 2.90
C ILE A 181 10.40 24.91 2.24
N LYS A 182 10.33 25.67 1.15
CA LYS A 182 9.17 25.72 0.26
C LYS A 182 9.59 25.28 -1.13
N MET A 183 8.81 24.37 -1.71
CA MET A 183 9.02 23.87 -3.07
C MET A 183 7.82 24.19 -3.93
N MET A 184 8.08 24.82 -5.07
CA MET A 184 7.09 25.11 -6.11
C MET A 184 7.33 24.17 -7.29
N HIS A 185 6.41 23.25 -7.53
CA HIS A 185 6.46 22.35 -8.66
C HIS A 185 6.44 23.12 -9.98
N LEU A 186 7.35 22.75 -10.89
CA LEU A 186 7.37 23.27 -12.25
C LEU A 186 6.78 22.24 -13.23
N TYR A 187 7.38 21.06 -13.27
CA TYR A 187 6.98 19.97 -14.17
C TYR A 187 7.55 18.64 -13.69
N GLY A 188 7.11 17.57 -14.35
CA GLY A 188 7.58 16.21 -14.06
C GLY A 188 6.84 15.55 -12.89
N GLY A 189 7.28 14.33 -12.59
CA GLY A 189 6.70 13.43 -11.60
C GLY A 189 7.57 12.18 -11.48
N THR A 190 7.73 11.67 -10.26
CA THR A 190 8.43 10.42 -9.97
C THR A 190 7.44 9.26 -9.90
N LYS A 191 7.85 8.11 -10.42
CA LYS A 191 7.12 6.85 -10.43
C LYS A 191 8.00 5.80 -9.78
N CYS A 192 7.45 5.06 -8.83
CA CYS A 192 8.08 3.85 -8.32
C CYS A 192 7.28 2.62 -8.74
N TYR A 193 7.88 1.43 -8.71
CA TYR A 193 7.19 0.16 -8.93
C TYR A 193 6.55 -0.01 -10.31
N ASN A 194 7.18 0.52 -11.37
CA ASN A 194 6.60 0.57 -12.73
C ASN A 194 5.19 1.19 -12.77
N SER A 195 4.87 2.06 -11.81
CA SER A 195 3.59 2.74 -11.72
C SER A 195 3.23 3.47 -13.01
N SER A 196 1.95 3.37 -13.40
CA SER A 196 1.44 4.16 -14.52
C SER A 196 1.33 5.65 -14.16
N MET A 197 1.11 5.99 -12.89
CA MET A 197 0.88 7.34 -12.38
C MET A 197 2.08 7.85 -11.58
N GLY A 198 2.59 9.03 -11.96
CA GLY A 198 3.64 9.72 -11.20
C GLY A 198 3.09 10.64 -10.12
N SER A 199 3.88 10.91 -9.10
CA SER A 199 3.60 11.90 -8.04
C SER A 199 4.65 13.02 -8.08
N ARG A 200 4.31 14.21 -7.58
CA ARG A 200 5.25 15.36 -7.58
C ARG A 200 6.23 15.27 -6.42
N PHE A 201 5.76 14.79 -5.27
CA PHE A 201 6.54 14.75 -4.04
C PHE A 201 6.41 13.39 -3.31
N GLY A 202 5.91 12.37 -4.01
CA GLY A 202 5.78 11.01 -3.52
C GLY A 202 6.21 10.00 -4.59
N CYS A 203 5.86 8.73 -4.41
CA CYS A 203 6.20 7.72 -5.42
C CYS A 203 5.12 6.67 -5.71
N PHE A 204 4.03 6.67 -4.95
CA PHE A 204 3.00 5.62 -5.00
C PHE A 204 1.74 6.02 -5.78
N ASN A 205 1.03 5.01 -6.30
CA ASN A 205 -0.20 5.15 -7.08
C ASN A 205 -1.34 5.84 -6.32
N ASP A 206 -1.43 5.64 -5.01
CA ASP A 206 -2.49 6.20 -4.19
C ASP A 206 -2.33 7.71 -3.98
N GLN A 207 -1.17 8.27 -4.36
CA GLN A 207 -0.79 9.67 -4.24
C GLN A 207 -0.95 10.22 -2.81
N SER A 208 -0.92 9.31 -1.83
CA SER A 208 -1.27 9.65 -0.44
C SER A 208 -0.09 10.08 0.40
N TYR A 209 1.09 9.61 0.04
CA TYR A 209 2.28 9.72 0.85
C TYR A 209 3.40 10.44 0.14
N PHE A 210 4.07 11.29 0.91
CA PHE A 210 5.35 11.86 0.54
C PHE A 210 6.43 10.81 0.65
N ASN A 211 7.41 10.91 -0.26
CA ASN A 211 8.57 10.04 -0.32
C ASN A 211 9.84 10.89 -0.51
N LEU A 212 9.83 12.12 0.02
CA LEU A 212 10.97 13.03 -0.08
C LEU A 212 11.84 13.01 1.17
N VAL A 213 13.13 13.20 0.96
CA VAL A 213 14.12 13.42 2.01
C VAL A 213 14.89 14.69 1.69
N VAL A 214 15.12 15.51 2.70
CA VAL A 214 16.08 16.62 2.62
C VAL A 214 17.25 16.32 3.53
N THR A 215 18.47 16.41 2.99
CA THR A 215 19.69 16.17 3.75
C THR A 215 20.66 17.34 3.70
N ASP A 216 21.61 17.37 4.63
CA ASP A 216 22.78 18.26 4.59
C ASP A 216 23.94 17.67 3.76
N ASN A 217 25.11 18.34 3.84
CA ASN A 217 26.37 17.92 3.21
C ASN A 217 26.82 16.49 3.55
N ASN A 218 26.49 16.01 4.75
CA ASN A 218 26.94 14.73 5.27
C ASN A 218 25.87 13.63 5.09
N LYS A 219 24.87 13.88 4.25
CA LYS A 219 23.68 13.02 4.08
C LYS A 219 22.88 12.83 5.39
N VAL A 220 22.99 13.75 6.36
CA VAL A 220 22.14 13.73 7.56
C VAL A 220 20.75 14.22 7.20
N ILE A 221 19.70 13.46 7.57
CA ILE A 221 18.31 13.80 7.29
C ILE A 221 17.88 15.01 8.14
N LEU A 222 17.51 16.09 7.45
CA LEU A 222 16.93 17.31 8.04
C LEU A 222 15.40 17.24 8.03
N PHE A 223 14.82 16.62 7.00
CA PHE A 223 13.40 16.40 6.83
C PHE A 223 13.14 15.07 6.10
N PRO A 224 12.11 14.28 6.46
CA PRO A 224 11.14 14.50 7.53
C PRO A 224 11.75 14.49 8.94
N SER A 225 11.08 15.12 9.90
CA SER A 225 11.48 15.09 11.31
C SER A 225 11.48 13.64 11.85
N PRO A 226 12.38 13.27 12.78
CA PRO A 226 12.38 11.97 13.44
C PRO A 226 11.04 11.56 14.05
N ASN A 227 10.29 12.51 14.61
CA ASN A 227 8.97 12.27 15.19
C ASN A 227 7.83 12.22 14.17
N GLN A 228 8.12 12.45 12.88
CA GLN A 228 7.12 12.32 11.84
C GLN A 228 6.66 10.87 11.75
N GLU A 229 5.36 10.64 11.91
CA GLU A 229 4.78 9.33 11.68
C GLU A 229 5.02 8.89 10.25
N VAL A 230 5.61 7.71 10.11
CA VAL A 230 5.98 7.12 8.83
C VAL A 230 5.33 5.76 8.68
N THR A 231 4.94 5.47 7.45
CA THR A 231 4.47 4.16 7.03
C THR A 231 5.50 3.58 6.08
N TYR A 232 5.79 2.29 6.20
CA TYR A 232 6.63 1.60 5.25
C TYR A 232 5.73 0.91 4.23
N ILE A 233 5.86 1.31 2.97
CA ILE A 233 5.12 0.71 1.86
C ILE A 233 6.20 0.09 0.97
N ASP A 234 6.15 -1.23 0.84
CA ASP A 234 7.14 -2.03 0.10
C ASP A 234 8.60 -1.73 0.48
N GLY A 235 8.85 -1.45 1.77
CA GLY A 235 10.17 -1.14 2.33
C GLY A 235 10.60 0.33 2.20
N SER A 236 9.89 1.12 1.40
CA SER A 236 10.11 2.55 1.21
C SER A 236 9.44 3.37 2.33
N LYS A 237 10.16 4.34 2.91
CA LYS A 237 9.64 5.20 3.99
C LYS A 237 8.76 6.29 3.40
N ASN A 238 7.50 6.25 3.79
CA ASN A 238 6.45 7.13 3.30
C ASN A 238 5.82 7.87 4.48
N TYR A 239 5.37 9.10 4.28
CA TYR A 239 4.74 9.87 5.35
C TYR A 239 3.67 10.81 4.82
N GLN A 240 2.74 11.19 5.69
CA GLN A 240 1.78 12.25 5.42
C GLN A 240 2.26 13.53 6.10
N TYR A 241 1.99 14.67 5.47
CA TYR A 241 2.36 15.95 6.03
C TYR A 241 1.12 16.83 6.19
N PRO A 242 0.77 17.26 7.42
CA PRO A 242 -0.44 18.03 7.66
C PRO A 242 -0.55 19.27 6.77
N GLY A 243 -1.69 19.42 6.11
CA GLY A 243 -1.98 20.59 5.27
C GLY A 243 -1.55 20.47 3.80
N PHE A 244 -0.78 19.44 3.45
CA PHE A 244 -0.22 19.29 2.11
C PHE A 244 -0.39 17.87 1.58
N LEU A 245 -0.56 17.76 0.27
CA LEU A 245 -0.60 16.49 -0.44
C LEU A 245 0.60 16.37 -1.38
N PRO A 246 1.09 15.14 -1.65
CA PRO A 246 2.21 14.91 -2.57
C PRO A 246 1.94 15.35 -4.01
N THR A 247 0.69 15.69 -4.32
CA THR A 247 0.21 16.14 -5.63
C THR A 247 -0.02 17.63 -5.70
N ASP A 248 0.24 18.38 -4.64
CA ASP A 248 0.06 19.84 -4.64
C ASP A 248 1.14 20.52 -5.50
N LYS A 249 0.86 21.74 -5.98
CA LYS A 249 1.84 22.51 -6.78
C LYS A 249 2.86 23.22 -5.88
N GLU A 250 2.52 23.38 -4.61
CA GLU A 250 3.30 24.05 -3.60
C GLU A 250 3.27 23.21 -2.34
N VAL A 251 4.44 22.96 -1.76
CA VAL A 251 4.57 22.34 -0.44
C VAL A 251 5.52 23.15 0.41
N VAL A 252 5.20 23.24 1.70
CA VAL A 252 5.98 24.00 2.68
C VAL A 252 6.24 23.10 3.88
N PHE A 253 7.51 22.86 4.18
CA PHE A 253 7.97 22.10 5.33
C PHE A 253 8.62 23.05 6.33
N ILE A 254 8.18 23.04 7.59
CA ILE A 254 8.64 23.96 8.65
C ILE A 254 8.96 23.29 9.99
N ASN A 255 8.72 21.98 10.12
CA ASN A 255 8.96 21.20 11.33
C ASN A 255 10.35 20.51 11.28
N PHE A 256 11.39 21.32 11.09
CA PHE A 256 12.77 20.85 11.24
C PHE A 256 13.06 20.65 12.72
N GLU A 257 13.20 19.41 13.16
CA GLU A 257 13.37 19.08 14.58
C GLU A 257 14.78 19.39 15.09
N TYR A 258 15.77 19.32 14.21
CA TYR A 258 17.15 19.67 14.50
C TYR A 258 17.54 20.93 13.75
N PRO A 259 17.72 22.07 14.44
CA PRO A 259 18.17 23.30 13.80
C PRO A 259 19.60 23.12 13.29
N THR A 260 19.76 22.99 11.97
CA THR A 260 21.06 22.91 11.31
C THR A 260 21.49 24.30 10.87
N TYR A 261 22.67 24.71 11.31
CA TYR A 261 23.30 25.97 10.90
C TYR A 261 24.07 25.77 9.59
N PHE A 262 23.78 26.62 8.61
CA PHE A 262 24.44 26.62 7.30
C PHE A 262 25.36 27.82 7.14
N LYS A 263 26.42 27.62 6.36
CA LYS A 263 27.38 28.63 5.92
C LYS A 263 27.35 28.76 4.40
N VAL A 264 27.91 29.86 3.90
CA VAL A 264 28.11 30.05 2.46
C VAL A 264 28.95 28.89 1.90
N GLY A 265 28.42 28.22 0.89
CA GLY A 265 29.06 27.10 0.22
C GLY A 265 28.59 25.72 0.69
N ASP A 266 27.83 25.64 1.80
CA ASP A 266 27.15 24.40 2.19
C ASP A 266 26.02 24.05 1.20
N TYR A 267 25.53 22.83 1.26
CA TYR A 267 24.45 22.33 0.43
C TYR A 267 23.36 21.68 1.27
N ILE A 268 22.13 21.81 0.76
CA ILE A 268 21.08 20.85 1.01
C ILE A 268 20.87 20.00 -0.23
N SER A 269 20.45 18.75 -0.03
CA SER A 269 20.08 17.85 -1.12
C SER A 269 18.64 17.38 -0.93
N ILE A 270 17.82 17.47 -1.98
CA ILE A 270 16.47 16.93 -2.00
C ILE A 270 16.49 15.63 -2.79
N TRP A 271 16.03 14.56 -2.16
CA TRP A 271 16.05 13.20 -2.68
C TRP A 271 14.64 12.63 -2.72
N ASN A 272 14.44 11.67 -3.63
CA ASN A 272 13.47 10.61 -3.39
C ASN A 272 14.02 9.63 -2.33
N PHE A 273 13.17 9.06 -1.48
CA PHE A 273 13.64 8.20 -0.38
C PHE A 273 14.25 6.89 -0.88
N GLU A 274 13.75 6.32 -1.97
CA GLU A 274 14.27 5.07 -2.53
C GLU A 274 15.67 5.27 -3.11
N ASP A 275 15.85 6.32 -3.90
CA ASP A 275 17.16 6.78 -4.40
C ASP A 275 18.13 7.03 -3.24
N PHE A 276 17.69 7.75 -2.19
CA PHE A 276 18.56 8.06 -1.05
C PHE A 276 19.13 6.81 -0.33
N ASN A 277 18.36 5.72 -0.27
CA ASN A 277 18.78 4.48 0.40
C ASN A 277 19.26 3.40 -0.55
N ASN A 278 19.37 3.69 -1.85
CA ASN A 278 19.63 2.74 -2.91
C ASN A 278 18.70 1.50 -2.85
N PHE A 279 17.41 1.76 -2.66
CA PHE A 279 16.40 0.73 -2.41
C PHE A 279 15.49 0.54 -3.63
N ASN A 280 15.50 -0.65 -4.23
CA ASN A 280 14.60 -1.05 -5.34
C ASN A 280 14.49 -0.06 -6.51
N GLU A 281 15.56 0.68 -6.80
CA GLU A 281 15.54 1.79 -7.76
C GLU A 281 15.35 1.38 -9.24
N GLU A 282 15.50 0.09 -9.56
CA GLU A 282 15.51 -0.39 -10.95
C GLU A 282 14.18 -0.18 -11.67
N ASP A 283 13.06 -0.26 -10.93
CA ASP A 283 11.70 -0.07 -11.44
C ASP A 283 11.19 1.38 -11.31
N ASN A 284 12.06 2.28 -10.85
CA ASN A 284 11.78 3.68 -10.67
C ASN A 284 12.03 4.47 -11.96
N SER A 285 11.25 5.52 -12.18
CA SER A 285 11.40 6.38 -13.36
C SER A 285 10.81 7.78 -13.16
N GLY A 286 11.19 8.67 -14.08
CA GLY A 286 10.74 10.07 -14.07
C GLY A 286 11.69 11.00 -13.35
N GLU A 287 11.31 12.26 -13.31
CA GLU A 287 12.08 13.37 -12.75
C GLU A 287 11.08 14.42 -12.27
N VAL A 288 11.39 15.09 -11.17
CA VAL A 288 10.63 16.25 -10.70
C VAL A 288 11.54 17.46 -10.67
N CYS A 289 11.09 18.57 -11.25
CA CYS A 289 11.79 19.84 -11.18
C CYS A 289 10.94 20.89 -10.45
N VAL A 290 11.58 21.61 -9.52
CA VAL A 290 10.94 22.62 -8.66
C VAL A 290 11.75 23.91 -8.55
N ASN A 291 11.11 25.02 -8.16
CA ASN A 291 11.84 26.12 -7.54
C ASN A 291 11.90 25.88 -6.03
N VAL A 292 13.09 26.07 -5.44
CA VAL A 292 13.35 25.86 -4.01
C VAL A 292 13.56 27.18 -3.32
N TYR A 293 12.82 27.41 -2.26
CA TYR A 293 12.95 28.55 -1.36
C TYR A 293 13.29 28.08 0.05
N GLY A 294 14.12 28.83 0.76
CA GLY A 294 14.47 28.59 2.15
C GLY A 294 14.13 29.79 3.02
N ALA A 295 13.69 29.50 4.24
CA ALA A 295 13.55 30.50 5.31
C ALA A 295 14.63 30.23 6.37
N PHE A 296 15.32 31.29 6.78
CA PHE A 296 16.42 31.21 7.75
C PHE A 296 16.16 32.13 8.94
N ASN A 297 16.61 31.71 10.12
CA ASN A 297 16.71 32.52 11.34
C ASN A 297 18.17 32.86 11.63
#